data_AF-A0A0C3F1G0-F1
#
_entry.id   AF-A0A0C3F1G0-F1
#
_cell.length_a   1.000
_cell.length_b   1.000
_cell.length_c   1.000
_cell.angle_alpha   90.00
_cell.angle_beta   90.00
_cell.angle_gamma   90.00
#
_symmetry.space_group_name_H-M   'P 1'
#
loop_
_entity.id
_entity.type
_entity.pdbx_description
1 polymer ?
#
loop_
_entity_poly.entity_id
_entity_poly.type
_entity_poly.pdbx_seq_one_letter_code
_entity_poly.pdbx_strand_id
1 'polypeptide(L)'
;MCSGLDGLYLDVVISAFNSHSDGKLILGIITLLFDPLPIRDLLAKPIGELRPHLHELRSVLLVPDTLDEPIRVYHASFRDFLMDPQPSSNHFIDQRRHHSSITLFSLRLMTEELRCNPCNICDPSKLNSEVPDLNAMCKTSIGGAVQYACRCWGCPSVQINPRWDPSRSFISFRLEVAAVLD
;
A
#
# COMPACT_ATOMS: atom_id res chain seq x y z
N MET A 1 20.44 22.16 -9.19
CA MET A 1 19.68 23.29 -9.76
C MET A 1 18.25 23.08 -9.28
N CYS A 2 17.81 23.83 -8.27
CA CYS A 2 16.43 23.76 -7.78
C CYS A 2 15.51 24.22 -8.91
N SER A 3 14.64 23.33 -9.36
CA SER A 3 13.66 23.69 -10.38
C SER A 3 12.65 24.67 -9.77
N GLY A 4 12.08 25.59 -10.54
CA GLY A 4 11.08 26.54 -10.02
C GLY A 4 9.84 25.86 -9.40
N LEU A 5 9.66 24.56 -9.64
CA LEU A 5 8.59 23.74 -9.09
C LEU A 5 8.89 23.23 -7.67
N ASP A 6 10.16 23.14 -7.27
CA ASP A 6 10.55 22.58 -5.96
C ASP A 6 9.95 23.41 -4.82
N GLY A 7 9.88 24.73 -4.97
CA GLY A 7 9.23 25.63 -4.01
C GLY A 7 7.72 25.36 -3.87
N LEU A 8 7.03 25.16 -5.00
CA LEU A 8 5.60 24.86 -5.00
C LEU A 8 5.32 23.46 -4.41
N TYR A 9 6.16 22.48 -4.73
CA TYR A 9 6.06 21.14 -4.12
C TYR A 9 6.32 21.18 -2.62
N LEU A 10 7.29 21.98 -2.18
CA LEU A 10 7.57 22.16 -0.76
C LEU A 10 6.37 22.79 -0.03
N ASP A 11 5.74 23.81 -0.60
CA ASP A 11 4.55 24.44 0.00
C ASP A 11 3.39 23.45 0.15
N VAL A 12 3.13 22.64 -0.87
CA VAL A 12 2.10 21.58 -0.83
C VAL A 12 2.42 20.56 0.27
N VAL A 13 3.67 20.10 0.34
CA VAL A 13 4.08 19.09 1.34
C VAL A 13 4.06 19.64 2.76
N ILE A 14 4.51 20.90 2.97
CA ILE A 14 4.45 21.57 4.27
C ILE A 14 3.00 21.72 4.73
N SER A 15 2.11 22.17 3.84
CA SER A 15 0.68 22.29 4.14
C SER A 15 0.09 20.94 4.54
N ALA A 16 0.42 19.88 3.80
CA ALA A 16 -0.10 18.53 4.06
C ALA A 16 0.43 17.93 5.38
N PHE A 17 1.69 18.18 5.72
CA PHE A 17 2.33 17.57 6.89
C PHE A 17 2.05 18.33 8.19
N ASN A 18 1.85 19.65 8.12
CA ASN A 18 1.53 20.45 9.31
C ASN A 18 0.06 20.32 9.72
N SER A 19 -0.83 20.02 8.78
CA SER A 19 -2.26 19.92 9.05
C SER A 19 -2.62 18.59 9.72
N HIS A 20 -1.87 17.52 9.46
CA HIS A 20 -2.17 16.18 9.97
C HIS A 20 -0.91 15.34 10.23
N SER A 21 -0.83 14.71 11.40
CA SER A 21 0.34 13.90 11.83
C SER A 21 0.68 12.75 10.87
N ASP A 22 -0.34 12.19 10.22
CA ASP A 22 -0.21 11.00 9.37
C ASP A 22 0.08 11.35 7.91
N GLY A 23 0.16 12.65 7.56
CA GLY A 23 0.29 13.12 6.17
C GLY A 23 1.54 12.60 5.47
N LYS A 24 2.67 12.55 6.19
CA LYS A 24 3.93 12.00 5.66
C LYS A 24 3.84 10.50 5.40
N LEU A 25 3.18 9.75 6.28
CA LEU A 25 2.96 8.32 6.10
C LEU A 25 2.06 8.05 4.90
N ILE A 26 0.92 8.75 4.79
CA ILE A 26 -0.05 8.60 3.70
C ILE A 26 0.60 8.92 2.36
N LEU A 27 1.30 10.06 2.27
CA LEU A 27 1.99 10.45 1.05
C LEU A 27 3.09 9.46 0.68
N GLY A 28 3.85 8.99 1.68
CA GLY A 28 4.85 7.95 1.51
C GLY A 28 4.28 6.66 0.95
N ILE A 29 3.13 6.22 1.48
CA ILE A 29 2.43 5.03 1.02
C ILE A 29 1.99 5.21 -0.42
N ILE A 30 1.22 6.26 -0.74
CA ILE A 30 0.73 6.54 -2.11
C ILE A 30 1.87 6.57 -3.13
N THR A 31 3.02 7.16 -2.75
CA THR A 31 4.17 7.31 -3.64
C THR A 31 4.98 6.02 -3.83
N LEU A 32 4.90 5.10 -2.87
CA LEU A 32 5.69 3.87 -2.82
C LEU A 32 4.87 2.60 -3.09
N LEU A 33 3.54 2.70 -3.23
CA LEU A 33 2.72 1.56 -3.63
C LEU A 33 3.29 0.96 -4.93
N PHE A 34 3.47 -0.35 -4.91
CA PHE A 34 3.91 -1.11 -6.09
C PHE A 34 2.83 -1.13 -7.17
N ASP A 35 1.56 -1.21 -6.75
CA ASP A 35 0.36 -1.12 -7.57
C ASP A 35 -0.62 -0.15 -6.90
N PRO A 36 -1.12 0.89 -7.58
CA PRO A 36 -2.04 1.85 -6.99
C PRO A 36 -3.28 1.16 -6.42
N LEU A 37 -3.55 1.37 -5.13
CA LEU A 37 -4.71 0.80 -4.46
C LEU A 37 -5.93 1.74 -4.56
N PRO A 38 -7.15 1.17 -4.64
CA PRO A 38 -8.38 1.92 -4.42
C PRO A 38 -8.34 2.69 -3.11
N ILE A 39 -8.98 3.86 -3.06
CA ILE A 39 -9.00 4.71 -1.86
C ILE A 39 -9.50 3.94 -0.64
N ARG A 40 -10.53 3.11 -0.85
CA ARG A 40 -11.14 2.29 0.21
C ARG A 40 -10.16 1.30 0.88
N ASP A 41 -9.09 0.93 0.18
CA ASP A 41 -8.14 -0.10 0.59
C ASP A 41 -6.78 0.47 1.02
N LEU A 42 -6.54 1.77 0.80
CA LEU A 42 -5.22 2.41 0.91
C LEU A 42 -4.56 2.28 2.29
N LEU A 43 -5.33 2.12 3.37
CA LEU A 43 -4.82 2.08 4.74
C LEU A 43 -5.71 1.34 5.75
N ALA A 44 -6.73 0.61 5.29
CA ALA A 44 -7.83 0.11 6.14
C ALA A 44 -8.39 1.17 7.12
N LYS A 45 -8.22 2.45 6.80
CA LYS A 45 -8.74 3.60 7.55
C LYS A 45 -10.08 4.01 6.98
N PRO A 46 -11.00 4.52 7.81
CA PRO A 46 -12.21 5.16 7.32
C PRO A 46 -11.89 6.27 6.31
N ILE A 47 -12.68 6.36 5.24
CA ILE A 47 -12.51 7.40 4.20
C ILE A 47 -12.55 8.83 4.79
N GLY A 48 -13.28 9.03 5.88
CA GLY A 48 -13.34 10.30 6.59
C GLY A 48 -11.99 10.74 7.16
N GLU A 49 -11.12 9.79 7.54
CA GLU A 49 -9.76 10.08 8.00
C GLU A 49 -8.80 10.35 6.85
N LEU A 50 -9.01 9.73 5.67
CA LEU A 50 -8.15 9.92 4.50
C LEU A 50 -8.47 11.21 3.74
N ARG A 51 -9.74 11.62 3.72
CA ARG A 51 -10.23 12.77 2.95
C ARG A 51 -9.45 14.07 3.15
N PRO A 52 -9.12 14.49 4.39
CA PRO A 52 -8.37 15.73 4.61
C PRO A 52 -7.00 15.71 3.92
N HIS A 53 -6.27 14.59 4.03
CA HIS A 53 -4.97 14.42 3.38
C HIS A 53 -5.07 14.45 1.86
N LEU A 54 -6.07 13.76 1.29
CA LEU A 54 -6.28 13.74 -0.17
C LEU A 54 -6.65 15.12 -0.71
N HIS A 55 -7.41 15.90 0.06
CA HIS A 55 -7.79 17.26 -0.32
C HIS A 55 -6.58 18.21 -0.32
N GLU A 56 -5.69 18.11 0.67
CA GLU A 56 -4.46 18.91 0.75
C GLU A 56 -3.48 18.58 -0.38
N LEU A 57 -3.48 17.33 -0.85
CA LEU A 57 -2.57 16.83 -1.87
C LEU A 57 -3.18 16.83 -3.28
N ARG A 58 -4.40 17.33 -3.48
CA ARG A 58 -5.13 17.27 -4.79
C ARG A 58 -4.42 17.97 -5.95
N SER A 59 -3.52 18.91 -5.67
CA SER A 59 -2.72 19.60 -6.71
C SER A 59 -1.61 18.70 -7.29
N VAL A 60 -1.24 17.65 -6.56
CA VAL A 60 -0.15 16.73 -6.91
C VAL A 60 -0.60 15.26 -7.00
N LEU A 61 -1.82 14.96 -6.53
CA LEU A 61 -2.48 13.66 -6.64
C LEU A 61 -3.72 13.72 -7.53
N LEU A 62 -3.81 12.76 -8.45
CA LEU A 62 -5.05 12.39 -9.12
C LEU A 62 -5.87 11.57 -8.13
N VAL A 63 -6.87 12.22 -7.52
CA VAL A 63 -7.85 11.59 -6.64
C VAL A 63 -9.11 11.32 -7.46
N PRO A 64 -9.49 10.05 -7.70
CA PRO A 64 -10.69 9.72 -8.46
C PRO A 64 -11.96 10.06 -7.70
N ASP A 65 -13.07 10.22 -8.44
CA ASP A 65 -14.40 10.49 -7.87
C ASP A 65 -15.00 9.26 -7.18
N THR A 66 -14.57 8.06 -7.57
CA THR A 66 -15.04 6.78 -7.03
C THR A 66 -14.03 6.19 -6.05
N LEU A 67 -14.51 5.45 -5.05
CA LEU A 67 -13.65 4.83 -4.03
C LEU A 67 -12.94 3.56 -4.52
N ASP A 68 -13.40 3.01 -5.65
CA ASP A 68 -12.92 1.78 -6.27
C ASP A 68 -11.76 2.05 -7.25
N GLU A 69 -11.52 3.31 -7.58
CA GLU A 69 -10.39 3.73 -8.40
C GLU A 69 -9.19 4.13 -7.52
N PRO A 70 -7.97 3.91 -8.01
CA PRO A 70 -6.78 4.17 -7.22
C PRO A 70 -6.30 5.62 -7.30
N ILE A 71 -5.66 6.09 -6.22
CA ILE A 71 -4.97 7.38 -6.20
C ILE A 71 -3.65 7.27 -6.95
N ARG A 72 -3.33 8.29 -7.75
CA ARG A 72 -2.05 8.36 -8.49
C ARG A 72 -1.37 9.70 -8.28
N VAL A 73 -0.05 9.72 -8.38
CA VAL A 73 0.72 10.97 -8.40
C VAL A 73 0.68 11.58 -9.81
N TYR A 74 0.33 12.86 -9.94
CA TYR A 74 0.22 13.54 -11.25
C TYR A 74 1.55 13.66 -11.99
N HIS A 75 2.61 13.98 -11.25
CA HIS A 75 3.89 14.38 -11.84
C HIS A 75 5.02 13.46 -11.36
N ALA A 76 5.73 12.85 -12.30
CA ALA A 76 6.94 12.09 -12.00
C ALA A 76 7.98 12.94 -11.24
N SER A 77 8.12 14.22 -11.60
CA SER A 77 8.98 15.18 -10.89
C SER A 77 8.59 15.41 -9.43
N PHE A 78 7.32 15.25 -9.06
CA PHE A 78 6.90 15.32 -7.66
C PHE A 78 7.36 14.10 -6.88
N ARG A 79 7.28 12.92 -7.48
CA ARG A 79 7.87 11.70 -6.91
C ARG A 79 9.38 11.86 -6.73
N ASP A 80 10.07 12.38 -7.73
CA ASP A 80 11.51 12.60 -7.66
C ASP A 80 11.86 13.62 -6.55
N PHE A 81 11.10 14.71 -6.45
CA PHE A 81 11.22 15.69 -5.37
C PHE A 81 11.05 15.08 -3.98
N LEU A 82 10.05 14.20 -3.80
CA LEU A 82 9.82 13.52 -2.52
C LEU A 82 10.93 12.54 -2.14
N MET A 83 11.64 11.99 -3.12
CA MET A 83 12.69 10.99 -2.93
C MET A 83 14.09 11.59 -2.85
N ASP A 84 14.27 12.86 -3.19
CA ASP A 84 15.56 13.56 -3.10
C ASP A 84 15.86 13.93 -1.64
N PRO A 85 16.89 13.32 -1.00
CA PRO A 85 17.29 13.67 0.35
C PRO A 85 18.06 14.99 0.33
N GLN A 86 17.35 16.10 0.13
CA GLN A 86 17.98 17.42 0.24
C GLN A 86 18.30 17.73 1.71
N PRO A 87 19.55 18.14 2.04
CA PRO A 87 19.99 18.38 3.42
C PRO A 87 19.15 19.41 4.20
N SER A 88 18.43 20.27 3.48
CA SER A 88 17.62 21.36 4.04
C SER A 88 16.14 21.04 4.21
N SER A 89 15.66 19.86 3.78
CA SER A 89 14.23 19.53 3.87
C SER A 89 14.00 18.31 4.78
N ASN A 90 13.24 18.48 5.86
CA ASN A 90 12.74 17.36 6.68
C ASN A 90 11.55 16.63 6.02
N HIS A 91 11.27 16.97 4.77
CA HIS A 91 10.03 16.66 4.07
C HIS A 91 10.17 15.50 3.06
N PHE A 92 11.38 14.97 2.85
CA PHE A 92 11.60 13.79 2.01
C PHE A 92 10.96 12.52 2.61
N ILE A 93 10.59 11.59 1.73
CA ILE A 93 10.07 10.27 2.07
C ILE A 93 11.26 9.30 2.15
N ASP A 94 11.54 8.82 3.37
CA ASP A 94 12.49 7.72 3.56
C ASP A 94 11.85 6.42 3.07
N GLN A 95 12.24 6.00 1.86
CA GLN A 95 11.71 4.80 1.22
C GLN A 95 11.84 3.56 2.11
N ARG A 96 12.94 3.40 2.83
CA ARG A 96 13.16 2.22 3.69
C ARG A 96 12.18 2.21 4.86
N ARG A 97 12.02 3.34 5.55
CA ARG A 97 11.08 3.46 6.67
C ARG A 97 9.63 3.24 6.24
N HIS A 98 9.24 3.80 5.10
CA HIS A 98 7.87 3.67 4.61
C HIS A 98 7.61 2.26 4.09
N HIS A 99 8.55 1.62 3.39
CA HIS A 99 8.44 0.20 3.05
C HIS A 99 8.29 -0.67 4.30
N SER A 100 9.12 -0.48 5.33
CA SER A 100 8.96 -1.21 6.59
C SER A 100 7.58 -0.99 7.24
N SER A 101 7.05 0.22 7.16
CA SER A 101 5.72 0.56 7.68
C SER A 101 4.61 -0.13 6.88
N ILE A 102 4.70 -0.14 5.54
CA ILE A 102 3.78 -0.86 4.65
C ILE A 102 3.82 -2.36 4.94
N THR A 103 5.01 -2.94 5.11
CA THR A 103 5.17 -4.37 5.43
C THR A 103 4.53 -4.72 6.76
N LEU A 104 4.78 -3.92 7.80
CA LEU A 104 4.23 -4.15 9.12
C LEU A 104 2.70 -4.00 9.13
N PHE A 105 2.18 -2.97 8.46
CA PHE A 105 0.74 -2.78 8.28
C PHE A 105 0.11 -3.97 7.54
N SER A 106 0.71 -4.37 6.41
CA SER A 106 0.27 -5.54 5.63
C SER A 106 0.24 -6.81 6.48
N LEU A 107 1.27 -7.02 7.31
CA LEU A 107 1.34 -8.18 8.18
C LEU A 107 0.25 -8.17 9.25
N ARG A 108 -0.01 -7.01 9.87
CA ARG A 108 -1.08 -6.85 10.85
C ARG A 108 -2.45 -7.12 10.22
N LEU A 109 -2.72 -6.50 9.08
CA LEU A 109 -3.97 -6.66 8.36
C LEU A 109 -4.21 -8.13 7.94
N MET A 110 -3.18 -8.81 7.43
CA MET A 110 -3.26 -10.25 7.15
C MET A 110 -3.49 -11.09 8.42
N THR A 111 -2.95 -10.70 9.57
CA THR A 111 -3.12 -11.45 10.81
C THR A 111 -4.51 -11.27 11.41
N GLU A 112 -5.09 -10.08 11.24
CA GLU A 112 -6.40 -9.72 11.81
C GLU A 112 -7.57 -10.16 10.92
N GLU A 113 -7.43 -10.05 9.60
CA GLU A 113 -8.56 -10.21 8.68
C GLU A 113 -8.50 -11.48 7.81
N LEU A 114 -7.32 -12.08 7.63
CA LEU A 114 -7.22 -13.30 6.83
C LEU A 114 -7.69 -14.50 7.64
N ARG A 115 -8.83 -15.06 7.24
CA ARG A 115 -9.38 -16.28 7.83
C ARG A 115 -8.65 -17.51 7.34
N CYS A 116 -8.79 -18.63 8.04
CA CYS A 116 -8.41 -19.93 7.48
C CYS A 116 -9.36 -20.26 6.33
N ASN A 117 -8.81 -20.59 5.16
CA ASN A 117 -9.58 -20.97 3.96
C ASN A 117 -10.66 -19.96 3.49
N PRO A 118 -10.35 -18.66 3.25
CA PRO A 118 -11.26 -17.64 2.73
C PRO A 118 -12.04 -18.06 1.48
N CYS A 119 -11.40 -18.81 0.57
CA CYS A 119 -12.02 -19.21 -0.69
C CYS A 119 -12.78 -20.55 -0.56
N ASN A 120 -12.95 -21.06 0.68
CA ASN A 120 -13.68 -22.28 1.03
C ASN A 120 -13.35 -23.50 0.15
N ILE A 121 -12.06 -23.70 -0.11
CA ILE A 121 -11.56 -24.81 -0.91
C ILE A 121 -11.82 -26.10 -0.11
N CYS A 122 -12.67 -26.98 -0.65
CA CYS A 122 -13.07 -28.21 0.03
C CYS A 122 -11.98 -29.28 0.03
N ASP A 123 -11.10 -29.27 -0.97
CA ASP A 123 -10.02 -30.24 -1.12
C ASP A 123 -8.67 -29.52 -1.14
N PRO A 124 -7.93 -29.50 -0.02
CA PRO A 124 -6.64 -28.82 0.08
C PRO A 124 -5.51 -29.56 -0.65
N SER A 125 -5.75 -30.75 -1.22
CA SER A 125 -4.75 -31.48 -2.01
C SER A 125 -4.70 -31.05 -3.48
N LYS A 126 -5.69 -30.28 -3.95
CA LYS A 126 -5.74 -29.74 -5.30
C LYS A 126 -4.74 -28.59 -5.47
N LEU A 127 -4.09 -28.57 -6.63
CA LEU A 127 -3.31 -27.41 -7.04
C LEU A 127 -4.23 -26.21 -7.30
N ASN A 128 -3.71 -24.99 -7.14
CA ASN A 128 -4.46 -23.77 -7.43
C ASN A 128 -5.06 -23.75 -8.84
N SER A 129 -4.33 -24.27 -9.83
CA SER A 129 -4.77 -24.39 -11.23
C SER A 129 -5.91 -25.40 -11.44
N GLU A 130 -6.15 -26.29 -10.48
CA GLU A 130 -7.18 -27.32 -10.53
C GLU A 130 -8.47 -26.89 -9.81
N VAL A 131 -8.46 -25.73 -9.16
CA VAL A 131 -9.64 -25.13 -8.51
C VAL A 131 -10.30 -24.16 -9.48
N PRO A 132 -11.50 -24.47 -9.99
CA PRO A 132 -12.23 -23.56 -10.88
C PRO A 132 -12.53 -22.24 -10.18
N ASP A 133 -12.42 -21.12 -10.92
CA ASP A 133 -12.80 -19.79 -10.47
C ASP A 133 -12.10 -19.29 -9.18
N LEU A 134 -10.96 -19.89 -8.81
CA LEU A 134 -10.25 -19.58 -7.57
C LEU A 134 -9.94 -18.09 -7.42
N ASN A 135 -9.50 -17.43 -8.49
CA ASN A 135 -9.23 -15.99 -8.48
C ASN A 135 -10.51 -15.16 -8.20
N ALA A 136 -11.63 -15.52 -8.82
CA ALA A 136 -12.91 -14.84 -8.59
C ALA A 136 -13.40 -15.05 -7.16
N MET A 137 -13.32 -16.28 -6.64
CA MET A 137 -13.68 -16.60 -5.25
C MET A 137 -12.85 -15.79 -4.26
N CYS A 138 -11.53 -15.73 -4.47
CA CYS A 138 -10.66 -14.99 -3.58
C CYS A 138 -10.89 -13.47 -3.67
N LYS A 139 -11.21 -12.92 -4.85
CA LYS A 139 -11.62 -11.52 -5.00
C LYS A 139 -12.89 -11.18 -4.24
N THR A 140 -13.85 -12.11 -4.15
CA THR A 140 -15.10 -11.91 -3.41
C THR A 140 -14.96 -12.16 -1.90
N SER A 141 -14.10 -13.10 -1.51
CA SER A 141 -13.97 -13.53 -0.11
C SER A 141 -12.92 -12.75 0.68
N ILE A 142 -11.97 -12.10 0.01
CA ILE A 142 -10.86 -11.38 0.62
C ILE A 142 -11.01 -9.90 0.30
N GLY A 143 -10.95 -9.02 1.29
CA GLY A 143 -10.99 -7.57 1.07
C GLY A 143 -9.79 -7.07 0.25
N GLY A 144 -9.97 -6.02 -0.56
CA GLY A 144 -8.92 -5.49 -1.45
C GLY A 144 -7.64 -5.09 -0.71
N ALA A 145 -7.77 -4.46 0.46
CA ALA A 145 -6.63 -4.15 1.34
C ALA A 145 -5.83 -5.40 1.76
N VAL A 146 -6.52 -6.50 2.09
CA VAL A 146 -5.89 -7.78 2.46
C VAL A 146 -5.24 -8.44 1.25
N GLN A 147 -5.90 -8.42 0.07
CA GLN A 147 -5.31 -8.92 -1.18
C GLN A 147 -3.99 -8.20 -1.50
N TYR A 148 -3.97 -6.87 -1.38
CA TYR A 148 -2.76 -6.08 -1.56
C TYR A 148 -1.68 -6.42 -0.53
N ALA A 149 -2.06 -6.51 0.75
CA ALA A 149 -1.14 -6.89 1.81
C ALA A 149 -0.47 -8.25 1.55
N CYS A 150 -1.21 -9.22 1.00
CA CYS A 150 -0.68 -10.52 0.57
C CYS A 150 0.35 -10.38 -0.57
N ARG A 151 0.08 -9.53 -1.58
CA ARG A 151 1.02 -9.29 -2.71
C ARG A 151 2.30 -8.57 -2.28
N CYS A 152 2.17 -7.52 -1.46
CA CYS A 152 3.30 -6.71 -1.04
C CYS A 152 4.33 -7.46 -0.22
N TRP A 153 3.91 -8.45 0.56
CA TRP A 153 4.84 -9.28 1.34
C TRP A 153 5.86 -10.02 0.46
N GLY A 154 5.45 -10.45 -0.73
CA GLY A 154 6.32 -11.14 -1.70
C GLY A 154 7.20 -10.21 -2.53
N CYS A 155 6.98 -8.89 -2.46
CA CYS A 155 7.69 -7.93 -3.31
C CYS A 155 9.15 -7.74 -2.85
N PRO A 156 10.16 -8.01 -3.71
CA PRO A 156 11.57 -7.81 -3.38
C PRO A 156 11.90 -6.37 -2.95
N SER A 157 11.14 -5.40 -3.46
CA SER A 157 11.31 -3.98 -3.16
C SER A 157 10.90 -3.61 -1.73
N VAL A 158 10.10 -4.44 -1.06
CA VAL A 158 9.43 -4.17 0.22
C VAL A 158 10.08 -4.93 1.40
N GLN A 159 11.03 -5.83 1.13
CA GLN A 159 11.66 -6.67 2.16
C GLN A 159 12.87 -5.99 2.84
N ILE A 160 12.72 -5.69 4.14
CA ILE A 160 13.83 -5.37 5.05
C ILE A 160 13.57 -5.97 6.44
N ASN A 161 13.47 -7.30 6.58
CA ASN A 161 13.68 -7.95 7.88
C ASN A 161 14.04 -9.46 7.76
N PRO A 162 15.30 -9.86 8.01
CA PRO A 162 15.74 -11.25 7.88
C PRO A 162 15.53 -12.13 9.12
N ARG A 163 14.83 -11.66 10.18
CA ARG A 163 14.80 -12.37 11.49
C ARG A 163 13.43 -12.86 11.97
N TRP A 164 12.43 -12.99 11.10
CA TRP A 164 11.09 -13.40 11.53
C TRP A 164 10.80 -14.88 11.22
N ASP A 165 10.46 -15.67 12.25
CA ASP A 165 10.03 -17.07 12.17
C ASP A 165 8.57 -17.21 12.61
N PRO A 166 7.63 -17.45 11.66
CA PRO A 166 6.27 -17.84 11.99
C PRO A 166 6.10 -19.36 11.86
N SER A 167 5.42 -19.95 12.84
CA SER A 167 5.04 -21.35 12.87
C SER A 167 4.39 -21.82 11.54
N ARG A 168 4.75 -23.07 11.18
CA ARG A 168 4.59 -23.73 9.87
C ARG A 168 3.19 -23.68 9.23
N SER A 169 2.15 -23.42 9.99
CA SER A 169 0.76 -23.35 9.51
C SER A 169 0.45 -22.09 8.69
N PHE A 170 1.20 -20.99 8.90
CA PHE A 170 1.01 -19.74 8.16
C PHE A 170 1.70 -19.72 6.79
N ILE A 171 2.74 -20.52 6.59
CA ILE A 171 3.58 -20.46 5.37
C ILE A 171 2.89 -21.18 4.18
N SER A 172 2.24 -22.31 4.43
CA SER A 172 1.54 -23.08 3.37
C SER A 172 0.40 -22.26 2.75
N PHE A 173 -0.39 -21.59 3.59
CA PHE A 173 -1.54 -20.80 3.14
C PHE A 173 -1.13 -19.45 2.49
N ARG A 174 0.05 -18.91 2.85
CA ARG A 174 0.59 -17.64 2.32
C ARG A 174 1.14 -17.74 0.89
N LEU A 175 1.68 -18.89 0.50
CA LEU A 175 2.13 -19.12 -0.87
C LEU A 175 0.95 -19.32 -1.83
N GLU A 176 -0.14 -19.94 -1.35
CA GLU A 176 -1.32 -20.22 -2.17
C GLU A 176 -2.08 -18.94 -2.54
N VAL A 177 -2.32 -18.02 -1.59
CA VAL A 177 -3.04 -16.77 -1.89
C VAL A 177 -2.19 -15.80 -2.73
N ALA A 178 -0.89 -15.69 -2.45
CA ALA A 178 0.01 -14.85 -3.24
C ALA A 178 0.15 -15.38 -4.68
N ALA A 179 0.28 -16.70 -4.87
CA ALA A 179 0.39 -17.33 -6.19
C ALA A 179 -0.91 -17.34 -7.01
N VAL A 180 -2.06 -17.04 -6.39
CA VAL A 180 -3.37 -16.92 -7.06
C VAL A 180 -3.70 -15.49 -7.49
N LEU A 181 -3.04 -14.51 -6.84
CA LEU A 181 -3.30 -13.09 -7.03
C LEU A 181 -2.40 -12.41 -8.08
N ASP A 182 -1.40 -13.12 -8.60
CA ASP A 182 -0.62 -12.80 -9.80
C ASP A 182 -1.31 -13.32 -11.08
#